data_AF-A0A099NVL2-F1
#
_entry.id   AF-A0A099NVL2-F1
#
_cell.length_a   1.000
_cell.length_b   1.000
_cell.length_c   1.000
_cell.angle_alpha   90.00
_cell.angle_beta   90.00
_cell.angle_gamma   90.00
#
_symmetry.space_group_name_H-M   'P 1'
#
loop_
_entity.id
_entity.type
_entity.pdbx_description
1 polymer ?
#
loop_
_entity_poly.entity_id
_entity_poly.type
_entity_poly.pdbx_seq_one_letter_code
_entity_poly.pdbx_strand_id
1 'polypeptide(L)'
;MQIPENYTLTILGAGVMGSAVLSAVLKNRPTPFPGKIFCCTGSSASAQRLQETYGNAITATYGESNFQPVKEADVIVLGCKPFMCQTIIDQVKGALDGNKIIISLLAGWTIDQLSTSVGSPYIARRFTRH
;
A
#
# COMPACT_ATOMS: atom_id res chain seq x y z
N MET A 1 -15.77 -11.97 -3.03
CA MET A 1 -14.43 -12.02 -2.41
C MET A 1 -14.54 -11.39 -1.03
N GLN A 2 -14.46 -12.19 0.03
CA GLN A 2 -14.45 -11.68 1.41
C GLN A 2 -13.00 -11.41 1.80
N ILE A 3 -12.76 -10.28 2.46
CA ILE A 3 -11.44 -9.99 3.03
C ILE A 3 -11.25 -10.97 4.21
N PRO A 4 -10.15 -11.74 4.25
CA PRO A 4 -9.93 -12.69 5.34
C PRO A 4 -9.81 -11.96 6.68
N GLU A 5 -10.23 -12.59 7.78
CA GLU A 5 -10.24 -11.96 9.12
C GLU A 5 -8.86 -11.50 9.61
N ASN A 6 -7.78 -12.02 9.02
CA ASN A 6 -6.40 -11.69 9.37
C ASN A 6 -5.57 -11.35 8.12
N TYR A 7 -6.08 -10.44 7.30
CA TYR A 7 -5.42 -10.05 6.05
C TYR A 7 -4.16 -9.20 6.29
N THR A 8 -3.26 -9.22 5.30
CA THR A 8 -2.06 -8.37 5.27
C THR A 8 -2.34 -7.10 4.49
N LEU A 9 -2.19 -5.96 5.17
CA LEU A 9 -2.31 -4.63 4.59
C LEU A 9 -0.91 -4.07 4.28
N THR A 10 -0.64 -3.78 3.01
CA THR A 10 0.63 -3.18 2.59
C THR A 10 0.39 -1.79 2.01
N ILE A 11 1.04 -0.78 2.57
CA ILE A 11 0.97 0.61 2.12
C ILE A 11 2.22 0.92 1.31
N LEU A 12 2.07 1.00 -0.01
CA LEU A 12 3.12 1.40 -0.93
C LEU A 12 3.15 2.92 -1.06
N GLY A 13 4.20 3.54 -0.50
CA GLY A 13 4.32 4.99 -0.44
C GLY A 13 3.76 5.56 0.86
N ALA A 14 4.32 5.14 1.99
CA ALA A 14 3.99 5.67 3.31
C ALA A 14 4.59 7.08 3.57
N GLY A 15 4.36 8.01 2.63
CA GLY A 15 4.54 9.45 2.85
C GLY A 15 3.35 10.05 3.59
N VAL A 16 3.05 11.33 3.33
CA VAL A 16 1.95 12.05 4.00
C VAL A 16 0.59 11.37 3.84
N MET A 17 0.23 10.92 2.63
CA MET A 17 -1.08 10.28 2.41
C MET A 17 -1.12 8.86 2.97
N GLY A 18 -0.06 8.07 2.75
CA GLY A 18 0.01 6.71 3.29
C GLY A 18 0.01 6.66 4.82
N SER A 19 0.72 7.58 5.48
CA SER A 19 0.70 7.69 6.95
C SER A 19 -0.65 8.16 7.50
N ALA A 20 -1.36 9.05 6.79
CA ALA A 20 -2.71 9.46 7.18
C ALA A 20 -3.70 8.29 7.14
N VAL A 21 -3.62 7.45 6.09
CA VAL A 21 -4.44 6.23 5.97
C VAL A 21 -4.08 5.24 7.07
N LEU A 22 -2.78 5.03 7.31
CA LEU A 22 -2.31 4.18 8.40
C LEU A 22 -2.87 4.63 9.75
N SER A 23 -2.71 5.91 10.08
CA SER A 23 -3.24 6.49 11.32
C SER A 23 -4.75 6.30 11.43
N ALA A 24 -5.49 6.46 10.33
CA ALA A 24 -6.93 6.24 10.31
C ALA A 24 -7.31 4.76 10.55
N VAL A 25 -6.58 3.82 9.95
CA VAL A 25 -6.80 2.38 10.16
C VAL A 25 -6.49 1.99 11.61
N LEU A 26 -5.36 2.43 12.15
CA LEU A 26 -4.96 2.14 13.53
C LEU A 26 -5.92 2.76 14.55
N LYS A 27 -6.42 3.97 14.29
CA LYS A 27 -7.34 4.68 15.18
C LYS A 27 -8.76 4.11 15.14
N ASN A 28 -9.30 3.86 13.95
CA ASN A 28 -10.70 3.45 13.80
C ASN A 28 -10.90 1.93 13.90
N ARG A 29 -9.82 1.15 13.79
CA ARG A 29 -9.82 -0.32 13.82
C ARG A 29 -10.98 -0.93 13.01
N PRO A 30 -10.95 -0.81 11.67
CA PRO A 30 -12.00 -1.36 10.82
C PRO A 30 -12.16 -2.87 11.04
N THR A 31 -13.34 -3.40 10.74
CA THR A 31 -13.63 -4.83 10.79
C THR A 31 -13.82 -5.38 9.37
N PRO A 32 -13.07 -6.41 8.94
CA PRO A 32 -11.96 -7.06 9.66
C PRO A 32 -10.76 -6.12 9.85
N PHE A 33 -9.99 -6.33 10.93
CA PHE A 33 -8.78 -5.57 11.21
C PHE A 33 -7.56 -6.28 10.60
N PRO A 34 -6.58 -5.57 10.02
CA PRO A 34 -5.41 -6.22 9.44
C PRO A 34 -4.58 -6.93 10.52
N GLY A 35 -4.17 -8.16 10.23
CA GLY A 35 -3.26 -8.94 11.09
C GLY A 35 -1.82 -8.46 11.03
N LYS A 36 -1.41 -8.03 9.84
CA LYS A 36 -0.09 -7.47 9.55
C LYS A 36 -0.25 -6.18 8.77
N ILE A 37 0.54 -5.17 9.14
CA ILE A 37 0.58 -3.88 8.45
C ILE A 37 2.01 -3.57 8.04
N PHE A 38 2.24 -3.49 6.73
CA PHE A 38 3.53 -3.09 6.16
C PHE A 38 3.48 -1.68 5.61
N CYS A 39 4.54 -0.92 5.84
CA CYS A 39 4.70 0.44 5.34
C CYS A 39 5.96 0.56 4.50
N CYS A 40 5.78 0.63 3.19
CA CYS A 40 6.88 0.68 2.23
C CYS A 40 7.19 2.13 1.85
N THR A 41 8.47 2.48 1.88
CA THR A 41 8.96 3.82 1.52
C THR A 41 10.14 3.76 0.56
N GLY A 42 10.53 4.90 0.02
CA GLY A 42 11.68 5.01 -0.90
C GLY A 42 13.03 5.19 -0.20
N SER A 43 13.06 5.55 1.10
CA SER A 43 14.31 5.83 1.82
C SER A 43 14.31 5.22 3.21
N SER A 44 15.49 4.79 3.67
CA SER A 44 15.69 4.23 5.01
C SER A 44 15.28 5.20 6.11
N ALA A 45 15.59 6.49 5.97
CA ALA A 45 15.20 7.53 6.92
C ALA A 45 13.67 7.64 7.09
N SER A 46 12.91 7.47 6.01
CA SER A 46 11.43 7.49 6.07
C SER A 46 10.90 6.24 6.76
N ALA A 47 11.46 5.07 6.44
CA ALA A 47 11.10 3.81 7.09
C ALA A 47 11.39 3.85 8.59
N GLN A 48 12.56 4.34 9.00
CA GLN A 48 12.92 4.50 10.41
C GLN A 48 11.95 5.43 11.14
N ARG A 49 11.65 6.60 10.58
CA ARG A 49 10.70 7.54 11.18
C ARG A 49 9.31 6.92 11.38
N LEU A 50 8.82 6.14 10.42
CA LEU A 50 7.54 5.43 10.55
C LEU A 50 7.63 4.38 11.65
N GLN A 51 8.70 3.59 11.68
CA GLN A 51 8.91 2.57 12.71
C GLN A 51 8.98 3.18 14.12
N GLU A 52 9.63 4.34 14.27
CA GLU A 52 9.70 5.08 15.54
C GLU A 52 8.33 5.65 15.95
N THR A 53 7.53 6.12 14.98
CA THR A 53 6.23 6.76 15.25
C THR A 53 5.16 5.74 15.62
N TYR A 54 5.11 4.59 14.93
CA TYR A 54 4.04 3.61 15.06
C TYR A 54 4.47 2.33 15.80
N GLY A 55 5.77 2.14 16.05
CA GLY A 55 6.31 1.02 16.80
C GLY A 55 5.89 -0.33 16.23
N ASN A 56 5.57 -1.27 17.12
CA ASN A 56 5.24 -2.65 16.78
C ASN A 56 3.89 -2.80 16.06
N ALA A 57 3.12 -1.73 15.87
CA ALA A 57 1.87 -1.77 15.12
C ALA A 57 2.10 -1.93 13.60
N ILE A 58 3.31 -1.63 13.12
CA ILE A 58 3.69 -1.75 11.70
C ILE A 58 5.07 -2.38 11.54
N THR A 59 5.35 -2.81 10.32
CA THR A 59 6.71 -3.09 9.84
C THR A 59 7.04 -2.17 8.67
N ALA A 60 8.02 -1.30 8.85
CA ALA A 60 8.46 -0.37 7.82
C ALA A 60 9.59 -0.97 6.96
N THR A 61 9.47 -0.84 5.64
CA THR A 61 10.47 -1.31 4.66
C THR A 61 10.85 -0.20 3.68
N TYR A 62 11.98 -0.39 3.01
CA TYR A 62 12.44 0.52 1.97
C TYR A 62 13.16 -0.21 0.83
N GLY A 63 13.22 0.41 -0.34
CA GLY A 63 13.96 -0.10 -1.50
C GLY A 63 13.51 -1.51 -1.93
N GLU A 64 14.48 -2.40 -2.17
CA GLU A 64 14.23 -3.79 -2.59
C GLU A 64 13.45 -4.61 -1.56
N SER A 65 13.55 -4.26 -0.28
CA SER A 65 12.80 -4.92 0.80
C SER A 65 11.29 -4.68 0.71
N ASN A 66 10.81 -3.79 -0.18
CA ASN A 66 9.39 -3.60 -0.44
C ASN A 66 8.76 -4.77 -1.21
N PHE A 67 9.56 -5.65 -1.82
CA PHE A 67 9.05 -6.78 -2.60
C PHE A 67 8.32 -7.82 -1.73
N GLN A 68 8.89 -8.18 -0.57
CA GLN A 68 8.29 -9.16 0.35
C GLN A 68 6.92 -8.72 0.88
N PRO A 69 6.75 -7.49 1.42
CA PRO A 69 5.45 -6.97 1.82
C PRO A 69 4.38 -6.99 0.72
N VAL A 70 4.76 -6.74 -0.54
CA VAL A 70 3.82 -6.78 -1.67
C VAL A 70 3.40 -8.21 -1.99
N LYS A 71 4.34 -9.14 -1.90
CA LYS A 71 4.08 -10.56 -2.13
C LYS A 71 3.11 -11.13 -1.09
N GLU A 72 3.30 -10.79 0.18
CA GLU A 72 2.42 -11.21 1.28
C GLU A 72 1.11 -10.42 1.36
N ALA A 73 0.98 -9.30 0.64
CA ALA A 73 -0.20 -8.44 0.73
C ALA A 73 -1.45 -9.12 0.14
N ASP A 74 -2.55 -8.99 0.87
CA ASP A 74 -3.90 -9.21 0.34
C ASP A 74 -4.50 -7.88 -0.17
N VAL A 75 -4.21 -6.79 0.55
CA VAL A 75 -4.66 -5.44 0.24
C VAL A 75 -3.46 -4.51 0.12
N ILE A 76 -3.34 -3.85 -1.03
CA ILE A 76 -2.27 -2.90 -1.33
C ILE A 76 -2.87 -1.50 -1.45
N VAL A 77 -2.39 -0.57 -0.62
CA VAL A 77 -2.75 0.85 -0.73
C VAL A 77 -1.62 1.59 -1.44
N LEU A 78 -1.92 2.19 -2.60
CA LEU A 78 -0.99 3.05 -3.34
C LEU A 78 -1.14 4.49 -2.85
N GLY A 79 -0.22 4.92 -1.99
CA GLY A 79 -0.13 6.27 -1.41
C GLY A 79 1.08 7.09 -1.90
N CYS A 80 1.76 6.63 -2.96
CA CYS A 80 2.92 7.30 -3.53
C CYS A 80 2.53 8.54 -4.36
N LYS A 81 3.52 9.28 -4.87
CA LYS A 81 3.25 10.37 -5.82
C LYS A 81 2.97 9.77 -7.22
N PRO A 82 2.06 10.34 -8.03
CA PRO A 82 1.67 9.78 -9.33
C PRO A 82 2.84 9.48 -10.27
N PHE A 83 3.86 10.34 -10.30
CA PHE A 83 5.05 10.16 -11.14
C PHE A 83 5.98 9.03 -10.67
N MET A 84 5.91 8.63 -9.40
CA MET A 84 6.69 7.50 -8.87
C MET A 84 5.94 6.17 -8.99
N CYS A 85 4.63 6.20 -9.25
CA CYS A 85 3.80 5.01 -9.25
C CYS A 85 4.29 3.96 -10.26
N GLN A 86 4.63 4.40 -11.47
CA GLN A 86 5.08 3.48 -12.51
C GLN A 86 6.37 2.76 -12.11
N THR A 87 7.37 3.51 -11.64
CA THR A 87 8.63 2.95 -11.14
C THR A 87 8.43 1.98 -9.97
N ILE A 88 7.56 2.32 -9.01
CA ILE A 88 7.27 1.45 -7.87
C ILE A 88 6.58 0.17 -8.34
N ILE A 89 5.57 0.27 -9.20
CA ILE A 89 4.88 -0.90 -9.75
C ILE A 89 5.87 -1.79 -10.50
N ASP A 90 6.75 -1.23 -11.34
CA ASP A 90 7.74 -2.00 -12.08
C ASP A 90 8.71 -2.75 -11.13
N GLN A 91 9.11 -2.14 -10.02
CA GLN A 91 9.94 -2.80 -9.00
C GLN A 91 9.23 -3.97 -8.31
N VAL A 92 7.92 -3.86 -8.08
CA VAL A 92 7.16 -4.89 -7.35
C VAL A 92 6.32 -5.78 -8.26
N LYS A 93 6.42 -5.61 -9.58
CA LYS A 93 5.60 -6.31 -10.58
C LYS A 93 5.69 -7.83 -10.45
N GLY A 94 6.87 -8.35 -10.11
CA GLY A 94 7.08 -9.79 -9.89
C GLY A 94 6.45 -10.34 -8.60
N ALA A 95 5.98 -9.48 -7.69
CA ALA A 95 5.26 -9.85 -6.46
C ALA A 95 3.75 -9.61 -6.56
N LEU A 96 3.29 -8.98 -7.63
CA LEU A 96 1.89 -8.65 -7.85
C LEU A 96 1.19 -9.83 -8.52
N ASP A 97 0.56 -10.67 -7.71
CA ASP A 97 -0.34 -11.70 -8.19
C ASP A 97 -1.73 -11.09 -8.45
N GLY A 98 -2.39 -11.42 -9.56
CA GLY A 98 -3.68 -10.83 -9.99
C GLY A 98 -4.88 -11.02 -9.03
N ASN A 99 -4.68 -11.61 -7.86
CA ASN A 99 -5.68 -11.83 -6.82
C ASN A 99 -5.62 -10.79 -5.67
N LYS A 100 -4.78 -9.76 -5.77
CA LYS A 100 -4.61 -8.74 -4.73
C LYS A 100 -5.56 -7.56 -4.93
N ILE A 101 -6.12 -7.03 -3.85
CA ILE A 101 -6.99 -5.84 -3.88
C ILE A 101 -6.11 -4.60 -3.86
N ILE A 102 -6.35 -3.67 -4.78
CA ILE A 102 -5.54 -2.46 -4.91
C ILE A 102 -6.40 -1.24 -4.65
N ILE A 103 -5.99 -0.44 -3.68
CA ILE A 103 -6.63 0.81 -3.31
C ILE A 103 -5.71 1.95 -3.74
N SER A 104 -6.07 2.65 -4.81
CA SER A 104 -5.31 3.78 -5.31
C SER A 104 -5.83 5.11 -4.77
N LEU A 105 -4.91 5.89 -4.19
CA LEU A 105 -5.12 7.27 -3.73
C LEU A 105 -4.50 8.30 -4.68
N LEU A 106 -4.00 7.84 -5.83
CA LEU A 106 -3.22 8.65 -6.76
C LEU A 106 -4.11 9.64 -7.52
N ALA A 107 -3.67 10.90 -7.58
CA ALA A 107 -4.20 11.89 -8.51
C ALA A 107 -3.74 11.55 -9.93
N GLY A 108 -4.66 11.46 -10.90
CA GLY A 108 -4.32 11.40 -12.33
C GLY A 108 -4.10 10.02 -12.95
N TRP A 109 -4.16 8.92 -12.19
CA TRP A 109 -4.11 7.57 -12.76
C TRP A 109 -5.52 7.00 -12.98
N THR A 110 -5.81 6.47 -14.17
CA THR A 110 -7.08 5.79 -14.45
C THR A 110 -7.08 4.36 -13.90
N ILE A 111 -8.28 3.80 -13.71
CA ILE A 111 -8.41 2.39 -13.30
C ILE A 111 -7.80 1.48 -14.37
N ASP A 112 -7.98 1.80 -15.66
CA ASP A 112 -7.42 1.02 -16.77
C ASP A 112 -5.90 0.99 -16.77
N GLN A 113 -5.24 2.13 -16.48
CA GLN A 113 -3.79 2.20 -16.34
C GLN A 113 -3.31 1.31 -15.20
N LEU A 114 -3.96 1.38 -14.04
CA LEU A 114 -3.61 0.56 -12.88
C LEU A 114 -3.86 -0.93 -13.15
N SER A 115 -4.95 -1.27 -13.83
CA SER A 115 -5.30 -2.66 -14.17
C SER A 115 -4.26 -3.26 -15.11
N THR A 116 -3.84 -2.49 -16.11
CA THR A 116 -2.80 -2.91 -17.05
C THR A 116 -1.44 -3.06 -16.38
N SER A 117 -1.07 -2.13 -15.50
CA SER A 117 0.24 -2.16 -14.84
C SER A 117 0.36 -3.25 -13.78
N VAL A 118 -0.71 -3.50 -13.02
CA VAL A 118 -0.68 -4.44 -11.90
C VAL A 118 -1.24 -5.83 -12.25
N GLY A 119 -2.02 -5.95 -13.32
CA GLY A 119 -2.59 -7.23 -13.73
C GLY A 119 -3.67 -7.77 -12.78
N SER A 120 -4.22 -6.92 -11.91
CA SER A 120 -5.35 -7.26 -11.03
C SER A 120 -6.62 -6.56 -11.52
N PRO A 121 -7.76 -7.28 -11.62
CA PRO A 121 -9.06 -6.67 -11.90
C PRO A 121 -9.66 -5.97 -10.65
N TYR A 122 -9.10 -6.21 -9.45
CA TYR A 122 -9.65 -5.71 -8.19
C TYR A 122 -9.05 -4.37 -7.79
N ILE A 123 -9.46 -3.30 -8.45
CA ILE A 123 -8.96 -1.95 -8.20
C ILE A 123 -10.08 -1.04 -7.68
N ALA A 124 -9.88 -0.53 -6.47
CA ALA A 124 -10.64 0.57 -5.90
C ALA A 124 -9.84 1.87 -6.02
N ARG A 125 -10.46 2.93 -6.52
CA ARG A 125 -9.85 4.26 -6.59
C ARG A 125 -10.65 5.22 -5.71
N ARG A 126 -9.98 5.90 -4.78
CA ARG A 126 -10.60 6.94 -3.97
C ARG A 126 -9.78 8.22 -4.08
N PHE A 127 -10.36 9.22 -4.76
CA PHE A 127 -9.78 10.55 -4.88
C PHE A 127 -10.87 11.58 -4.58
N THR A 128 -10.66 12.42 -3.57
CA THR A 128 -11.48 13.61 -3.35
C THR A 128 -10.91 14.73 -4.21
N ARG A 129 -11.56 15.05 -5.34
CA ARG A 129 -11.42 16.39 -5.93
C ARG A 129 -12.07 17.36 -4.95
N HIS A 130 -11.29 18.31 -4.44
CA HIS A 130 -11.85 19.60 -4.01
C HIS A 130 -11.75 20.53 -5.21
#